data_AF-A0A4Q6G5X2-F1
#
_entry.id   AF-A0A4Q6G5X2-F1
#
_cell.length_a   1.000
_cell.length_b   1.000
_cell.length_c   1.000
_cell.angle_alpha   90.00
_cell.angle_beta   90.00
_cell.angle_gamma   90.00
#
_symmetry.space_group_name_H-M   'P 1'
#
loop_
_entity.id
_entity.type
_entity.pdbx_description
1 polymer ?
#
loop_
_entity_poly.entity_id
_entity_poly.type
_entity_poly.pdbx_seq_one_letter_code
_entity_poly.pdbx_strand_id
1 'polypeptide(L)'
;MTASATLDTLTDRQAGHLRHFANLSRQPPNDWSMMQGRGTGQDDFGGYRFQLSYMAYAMALAHRHRLPAAPGVFKPVFERLMEKMLLPEVWMYWARVSQGGSVFNMHLSDRLREEWDPVGRDNIMYSAYVQSMALLYNYLFEDDRYAAPGALTFKYWSFFWGGKERRFEYDQNSLNETVYWQMVESGYLGVACEPNCVFQICNQPAILGFRMHDLVNGRSVAAEVTDAYQKAWSQFGRLGANGHYNMMMAQDTHAVRDNAGPAPWADAWCGTLMNMWNRDFVRSHYPAQIRDWLVEGRDGALSVRSADRPLIMGQKVINDDSDFGWAATWASEMGDHATLAGLELHADRYM
;
A
#
# COMPACT_ATOMS: atom_id res chain seq x y z
N MET A 1 -21.97 -8.27 35.70
CA MET A 1 -21.72 -6.85 35.39
C MET A 1 -20.33 -6.76 34.80
N THR A 2 -20.24 -6.83 33.48
CA THR A 2 -19.00 -6.68 32.74
C THR A 2 -18.55 -5.23 32.87
N ALA A 3 -17.31 -5.02 33.33
CA ALA A 3 -16.69 -3.72 33.33
C ALA A 3 -16.81 -3.14 31.92
N SER A 4 -17.44 -1.96 31.81
CA SER A 4 -17.40 -1.16 30.59
C SER A 4 -15.92 -0.90 30.30
N ALA A 5 -15.37 -1.58 29.30
CA ALA A 5 -14.10 -1.19 28.73
C ALA A 5 -14.32 0.24 28.23
N THR A 6 -13.76 1.21 28.95
CA THR A 6 -13.68 2.59 28.48
C THR A 6 -13.07 2.53 27.10
N LEU A 7 -13.89 2.82 26.08
CA LEU A 7 -13.40 2.95 24.71
C LEU A 7 -12.32 4.01 24.74
N ASP A 8 -11.10 3.61 24.42
CA ASP A 8 -9.97 4.52 24.36
C ASP A 8 -10.30 5.58 23.29
N THR A 9 -10.58 6.81 23.71
CA THR A 9 -11.03 7.88 22.82
C THR A 9 -9.86 8.42 22.00
N LEU A 10 -10.14 8.94 20.81
CA LEU A 10 -9.12 9.65 20.03
C LEU A 10 -8.61 10.87 20.80
N THR A 11 -7.31 11.10 20.76
CA THR A 11 -6.73 12.37 21.21
C THR A 11 -7.08 13.51 20.25
N ASP A 12 -6.97 14.76 20.70
CA ASP A 12 -7.21 15.94 19.85
C ASP A 12 -6.33 15.96 18.60
N ARG A 13 -5.07 15.49 18.71
CA ARG A 13 -4.16 15.37 17.57
C ARG A 13 -4.63 14.31 16.58
N GLN A 14 -4.99 13.12 17.05
CA GLN A 14 -5.52 12.06 16.18
C GLN A 14 -6.80 12.52 15.48
N ALA A 15 -7.73 13.15 16.21
CA ALA A 15 -8.93 13.74 15.62
C ALA A 15 -8.60 14.85 14.59
N GLY A 16 -7.56 15.65 14.86
CA GLY A 16 -7.01 16.66 13.95
C GLY A 16 -6.51 16.06 12.63
N HIS A 17 -5.77 14.94 12.68
CA HIS A 17 -5.31 14.22 11.49
C HIS A 17 -6.48 13.65 10.66
N LEU A 18 -7.46 13.02 11.31
CA LEU A 18 -8.65 12.51 10.59
C LEU A 18 -9.46 13.65 9.95
N ARG A 19 -9.57 14.80 10.62
CA ARG A 19 -10.19 15.99 10.05
C ARG A 19 -9.40 16.53 8.85
N HIS A 20 -8.07 16.48 8.90
CA HIS A 20 -7.23 16.85 7.77
C HIS A 20 -7.51 15.94 6.56
N PHE A 21 -7.57 14.62 6.74
CA PHE A 21 -7.96 13.68 5.67
C PHE A 21 -9.35 13.98 5.12
N ALA A 22 -10.31 14.27 6.00
CA ALA A 22 -11.65 14.68 5.57
C ALA A 22 -11.63 15.97 4.73
N ASN A 23 -10.77 16.93 5.06
CA ASN A 23 -10.61 18.16 4.27
C ASN A 23 -10.00 17.89 2.90
N LEU A 24 -8.93 17.10 2.83
CA LEU A 24 -8.31 16.69 1.56
C LEU A 24 -9.31 15.95 0.66
N SER A 25 -10.12 15.06 1.24
CA SER A 25 -11.16 14.33 0.49
C SER A 25 -12.22 15.24 -0.18
N ARG A 26 -12.42 16.48 0.32
CA ARG A 26 -13.40 17.44 -0.21
C ARG A 26 -12.86 18.33 -1.32
N GLN A 27 -11.55 18.31 -1.55
CA GLN A 27 -10.97 19.07 -2.66
C GLN A 27 -11.58 18.60 -3.99
N PRO A 28 -11.82 19.50 -4.95
CA PRO A 28 -12.33 19.14 -6.27
C PRO A 28 -11.51 18.02 -6.96
N PRO A 29 -12.09 17.34 -7.97
CA PRO A 29 -11.31 16.47 -8.85
C PRO A 29 -10.09 17.21 -9.40
N ASN A 30 -8.93 16.54 -9.37
CA ASN A 30 -7.63 17.07 -9.80
C ASN A 30 -7.09 18.28 -9.01
N ASP A 31 -7.70 18.63 -7.87
CA ASP A 31 -7.03 19.43 -6.84
C ASP A 31 -6.36 18.48 -5.83
N TRP A 32 -5.04 18.63 -5.74
CA TRP A 32 -4.13 17.85 -4.89
C TRP A 32 -3.26 18.76 -4.04
N SER A 33 -3.70 19.99 -3.82
CA SER A 33 -3.04 20.92 -2.91
C SER A 33 -2.87 20.26 -1.54
N MET A 34 -1.66 20.30 -0.98
CA MET A 34 -1.29 19.60 0.27
C MET A 34 -1.19 18.06 0.19
N MET A 35 -1.21 17.48 -1.02
CA MET A 35 -0.97 16.05 -1.27
C MET A 35 0.26 15.82 -2.18
N GLN A 36 1.22 16.73 -2.20
CA GLN A 36 2.34 16.69 -3.15
C GLN A 36 3.43 15.71 -2.68
N GLY A 37 3.91 14.87 -3.61
CA GLY A 37 5.14 14.09 -3.45
C GLY A 37 6.36 14.82 -3.99
N ARG A 38 7.56 14.34 -3.64
CA ARG A 38 8.84 14.83 -4.18
C ARG A 38 9.08 14.34 -5.60
N GLY A 39 8.70 13.10 -5.89
CA GLY A 39 8.85 12.47 -7.20
C GLY A 39 7.83 12.97 -8.22
N THR A 40 8.27 12.95 -9.47
CA THR A 40 7.39 13.21 -10.62
C THR A 40 6.60 11.96 -11.00
N GLY A 41 5.50 12.12 -11.72
CA GLY A 41 4.91 11.00 -12.47
C GLY A 41 4.18 9.93 -11.65
N GLN A 42 4.04 10.10 -10.32
CA GLN A 42 3.49 9.08 -9.42
C GLN A 42 4.44 7.86 -9.24
N ASP A 43 5.73 8.02 -9.52
CA ASP A 43 6.70 6.91 -9.52
C ASP A 43 7.27 6.57 -8.12
N ASP A 44 6.96 7.38 -7.10
CA ASP A 44 7.44 7.20 -5.73
C ASP A 44 6.30 7.04 -4.70
N PHE A 45 6.65 6.93 -3.41
CA PHE A 45 5.66 6.76 -2.34
C PHE A 45 4.85 8.04 -2.04
N GLY A 46 5.23 9.17 -2.64
CA GLY A 46 4.43 10.39 -2.71
C GLY A 46 3.29 10.30 -3.72
N GLY A 47 3.17 9.21 -4.50
CA GLY A 47 2.03 8.98 -5.39
C GLY A 47 0.68 9.04 -4.66
N TYR A 48 -0.32 9.63 -5.31
CA TYR A 48 -1.68 9.81 -4.78
C TYR A 48 -2.33 8.48 -4.39
N ARG A 49 -2.02 7.38 -5.10
CA ARG A 49 -2.52 6.04 -4.75
C ARG A 49 -2.13 5.63 -3.33
N PHE A 50 -0.92 5.97 -2.87
CA PHE A 50 -0.51 5.64 -1.50
C PHE A 50 -1.22 6.55 -0.50
N GLN A 51 -1.19 7.86 -0.73
CA GLN A 51 -1.80 8.84 0.16
C GLN A 51 -3.30 8.59 0.37
N LEU A 52 -4.05 8.39 -0.72
CA LEU A 52 -5.49 8.10 -0.67
C LEU A 52 -5.78 6.81 0.09
N SER A 53 -5.00 5.76 -0.15
CA SER A 53 -5.19 4.46 0.49
C SER A 53 -4.90 4.49 1.98
N TYR A 54 -3.81 5.13 2.40
CA TYR A 54 -3.48 5.22 3.82
C TYR A 54 -4.39 6.17 4.58
N MET A 55 -4.91 7.23 3.94
CA MET A 55 -6.03 7.98 4.50
C MET A 55 -7.26 7.09 4.70
N ALA A 56 -7.61 6.26 3.71
CA ALA A 56 -8.75 5.34 3.82
C ALA A 56 -8.55 4.30 4.92
N TYR A 57 -7.35 3.70 5.03
CA TYR A 57 -7.02 2.74 6.09
C TYR A 57 -7.03 3.37 7.49
N ALA A 58 -6.50 4.59 7.65
CA ALA A 58 -6.56 5.31 8.91
C ALA A 58 -8.02 5.62 9.31
N MET A 59 -8.85 6.05 8.35
CA MET A 59 -10.28 6.26 8.56
C MET A 59 -11.00 4.96 8.95
N ALA A 60 -10.65 3.84 8.30
CA ALA A 60 -11.20 2.52 8.63
C ALA A 60 -10.87 2.08 10.06
N LEU A 61 -9.58 2.17 10.45
CA LEU A 61 -9.13 1.80 11.79
C LEU A 61 -9.78 2.68 12.85
N ALA A 62 -9.86 3.99 12.62
CA ALA A 62 -10.52 4.93 13.51
C ALA A 62 -12.03 4.63 13.65
N HIS A 63 -12.73 4.38 12.54
CA HIS A 63 -14.13 4.00 12.59
C HIS A 63 -14.33 2.70 13.37
N ARG A 64 -13.60 1.63 13.01
CA ARG A 64 -13.79 0.30 13.58
C ARG A 64 -13.46 0.23 15.07
N HIS A 65 -12.35 0.84 15.49
CA HIS A 65 -11.80 0.64 16.83
C HIS A 65 -12.12 1.77 17.81
N ARG A 66 -12.44 2.98 17.31
CA ARG A 66 -12.58 4.17 18.16
C ARG A 66 -13.97 4.79 18.07
N LEU A 67 -14.56 4.84 16.87
CA LEU A 67 -15.84 5.51 16.61
C LEU A 67 -16.81 4.65 15.77
N PRO A 68 -17.18 3.43 16.24
CA PRO A 68 -18.01 2.50 15.45
C PRO A 68 -19.46 2.99 15.26
N ALA A 69 -19.96 3.83 16.17
CA ALA A 69 -21.31 4.39 16.09
C ALA A 69 -21.41 5.67 15.24
N ALA A 70 -20.36 6.05 14.49
CA ALA A 70 -20.30 7.29 13.72
C ALA A 70 -20.16 7.10 12.19
N PRO A 71 -20.87 6.16 11.53
CA PRO A 71 -20.68 5.90 10.11
C PRO A 71 -20.94 7.14 9.24
N GLY A 72 -21.84 8.05 9.65
CA GLY A 72 -22.10 9.31 8.95
C GLY A 72 -20.90 10.26 8.87
N VAL A 73 -19.89 10.10 9.73
CA VAL A 73 -18.63 10.87 9.67
C VAL A 73 -17.63 10.23 8.70
N PHE A 74 -17.53 8.90 8.73
CA PHE A 74 -16.49 8.15 8.02
C PHE A 74 -16.88 7.77 6.60
N LYS A 75 -18.12 7.28 6.42
CA LYS A 75 -18.61 6.77 5.14
C LYS A 75 -18.47 7.79 4.01
N PRO A 76 -18.93 9.06 4.14
CA PRO A 76 -18.77 10.02 3.06
C PRO A 76 -17.31 10.38 2.75
N VAL A 77 -16.41 10.31 3.74
CA VAL A 77 -14.98 10.54 3.50
C VAL A 77 -14.40 9.40 2.67
N PHE A 78 -14.74 8.16 3.02
CA PHE A 78 -14.31 6.97 2.30
C PHE A 78 -14.81 6.98 0.85
N GLU A 79 -16.08 7.33 0.62
CA GLU A 79 -16.67 7.46 -0.73
C GLU A 79 -15.89 8.46 -1.60
N ARG A 80 -15.58 9.65 -1.07
CA ARG A 80 -14.79 10.66 -1.79
C ARG A 80 -13.35 10.24 -2.06
N LEU A 81 -12.73 9.50 -1.13
CA LEU A 81 -11.39 8.95 -1.36
C LEU A 81 -11.40 7.89 -2.46
N MET A 82 -12.44 7.04 -2.52
CA MET A 82 -12.64 6.09 -3.62
C MET A 82 -12.87 6.79 -4.96
N GLU A 83 -13.71 7.84 -4.99
CA GLU A 83 -13.91 8.65 -6.19
C GLU A 83 -12.59 9.26 -6.69
N LYS A 84 -11.78 9.81 -5.78
CA LYS A 84 -10.44 10.32 -6.10
C LYS A 84 -9.49 9.21 -6.58
N MET A 85 -9.54 8.02 -5.98
CA MET A 85 -8.70 6.88 -6.38
C MET A 85 -8.90 6.47 -7.85
N LEU A 86 -10.14 6.60 -8.36
CA LEU A 86 -10.50 6.26 -9.74
C LEU A 86 -10.20 7.39 -10.76
N LEU A 87 -9.72 8.55 -10.30
CA LEU A 87 -9.39 9.67 -11.19
C LEU A 87 -8.19 9.33 -12.09
N PRO A 88 -8.20 9.77 -13.38
CA PRO A 88 -7.12 9.51 -14.31
C PRO A 88 -5.73 9.91 -13.81
N GLU A 89 -5.60 11.02 -13.09
CA GLU A 89 -4.32 11.48 -12.55
C GLU A 89 -3.68 10.51 -11.54
N VAL A 90 -4.48 9.61 -10.95
CA VAL A 90 -3.99 8.60 -10.00
C VAL A 90 -3.47 7.35 -10.72
N TRP A 91 -4.03 6.99 -11.88
CA TRP A 91 -3.75 5.70 -12.52
C TRP A 91 -3.13 5.77 -13.93
N MET A 92 -3.25 6.89 -14.64
CA MET A 92 -2.72 7.03 -16.01
C MET A 92 -1.20 6.90 -16.10
N TYR A 93 -0.47 7.03 -14.98
CA TYR A 93 0.97 6.74 -14.95
C TYR A 93 1.27 5.33 -15.47
N TRP A 94 0.33 4.38 -15.26
CA TRP A 94 0.49 2.99 -15.64
C TRP A 94 0.78 2.80 -17.12
N ALA A 95 0.11 3.55 -18.00
CA ALA A 95 0.33 3.46 -19.44
C ALA A 95 1.81 3.70 -19.83
N ARG A 96 2.54 4.52 -19.07
CA ARG A 96 3.97 4.76 -19.29
C ARG A 96 4.81 3.68 -18.61
N VAL A 97 4.50 3.33 -17.37
CA VAL A 97 5.27 2.35 -16.59
C VAL A 97 5.19 0.94 -17.19
N SER A 98 4.05 0.55 -17.76
CA SER A 98 3.83 -0.76 -18.38
C SER A 98 4.73 -1.02 -19.60
N GLN A 99 5.22 0.05 -20.25
CA GLN A 99 6.13 -0.05 -21.40
C GLN A 99 7.52 -0.56 -21.01
N GLY A 100 7.84 -0.61 -19.71
CA GLY A 100 9.14 -1.02 -19.22
C GLY A 100 10.25 -0.01 -19.54
N GLY A 101 11.47 -0.50 -19.71
CA GLY A 101 12.64 0.34 -19.99
C GLY A 101 13.36 0.88 -18.75
N SER A 102 12.91 0.49 -17.54
CA SER A 102 13.64 0.80 -16.31
C SER A 102 14.89 -0.07 -16.16
N VAL A 103 15.78 0.27 -15.23
CA VAL A 103 16.95 -0.56 -14.86
C VAL A 103 16.58 -1.97 -14.37
N PHE A 104 15.31 -2.26 -14.16
CA PHE A 104 14.81 -3.55 -13.68
C PHE A 104 14.24 -4.44 -14.80
N ASN A 105 13.90 -3.87 -15.95
CA ASN A 105 13.19 -4.57 -17.03
C ASN A 105 13.57 -4.09 -18.45
N MET A 106 14.63 -3.28 -18.61
CA MET A 106 15.06 -2.77 -19.91
C MET A 106 15.38 -3.87 -20.94
N HIS A 107 15.85 -5.04 -20.49
CA HIS A 107 16.10 -6.19 -21.35
C HIS A 107 14.83 -6.88 -21.87
N LEU A 108 13.65 -6.45 -21.41
CA LEU A 108 12.33 -6.95 -21.82
C LEU A 108 11.54 -5.93 -22.65
N SER A 109 12.10 -4.74 -22.91
CA SER A 109 11.39 -3.63 -23.58
C SER A 109 10.90 -3.94 -25.00
N ASP A 110 11.47 -4.97 -25.67
CA ASP A 110 11.00 -5.43 -26.98
C ASP A 110 9.61 -6.10 -26.90
N ARG A 111 9.27 -6.68 -25.74
CA ARG A 111 8.04 -7.44 -25.46
C ARG A 111 7.01 -6.63 -24.68
N LEU A 112 7.44 -5.63 -23.93
CA LEU A 112 6.55 -4.76 -23.16
C LEU A 112 5.90 -3.70 -24.06
N ARG A 113 4.65 -3.34 -23.72
CA ARG A 113 3.80 -2.44 -24.49
C ARG A 113 3.03 -1.51 -23.54
N GLU A 114 2.52 -0.43 -24.11
CA GLU A 114 1.62 0.47 -23.41
C GLU A 114 0.31 -0.25 -23.08
N GLU A 115 -0.03 -0.33 -21.80
CA GLU A 115 -1.25 -0.93 -21.27
C GLU A 115 -2.02 0.12 -20.48
N TRP A 116 -3.25 0.35 -20.90
CA TRP A 116 -4.08 1.43 -20.34
C TRP A 116 -4.99 0.97 -19.21
N ASP A 117 -5.27 -0.33 -19.13
CA ASP A 117 -6.02 -0.90 -18.02
C ASP A 117 -5.11 -0.93 -16.79
N PRO A 118 -5.37 -0.11 -15.75
CA PRO A 118 -4.46 0.02 -14.63
C PRO A 118 -4.54 -1.15 -13.66
N VAL A 119 -5.48 -2.08 -13.83
CA VAL A 119 -5.68 -3.23 -12.94
C VAL A 119 -5.73 -4.58 -13.66
N GLY A 120 -5.76 -4.58 -14.99
CA GLY A 120 -5.84 -5.80 -15.80
C GLY A 120 -4.60 -6.70 -15.71
N ARG A 121 -3.40 -6.13 -15.52
CA ARG A 121 -2.15 -6.88 -15.37
C ARG A 121 -1.10 -6.07 -14.60
N ASP A 122 -0.31 -6.76 -13.77
CA ASP A 122 0.75 -6.17 -12.94
C ASP A 122 0.17 -5.03 -12.07
N ASN A 123 0.88 -3.91 -11.93
CA ASN A 123 0.46 -2.71 -11.21
C ASN A 123 -0.15 -3.00 -9.83
N ILE A 124 0.37 -4.02 -9.14
CA ILE A 124 -0.29 -4.59 -7.96
C ILE A 124 -0.56 -3.55 -6.88
N MET A 125 0.29 -2.53 -6.74
CA MET A 125 0.04 -1.49 -5.75
C MET A 125 -1.25 -0.74 -6.03
N TYR A 126 -1.51 -0.36 -7.27
CA TYR A 126 -2.76 0.32 -7.59
C TYR A 126 -3.96 -0.61 -7.49
N SER A 127 -3.90 -1.78 -8.14
CA SER A 127 -5.02 -2.73 -8.17
C SER A 127 -5.39 -3.25 -6.78
N ALA A 128 -4.40 -3.57 -5.95
CA ALA A 128 -4.62 -4.02 -4.59
C ALA A 128 -5.23 -2.93 -3.70
N TYR A 129 -4.89 -1.65 -3.89
CA TYR A 129 -5.50 -0.57 -3.13
C TYR A 129 -6.95 -0.32 -3.53
N VAL A 130 -7.26 -0.33 -4.84
CA VAL A 130 -8.65 -0.24 -5.28
C VAL A 130 -9.46 -1.41 -4.73
N GLN A 131 -8.92 -2.63 -4.81
CA GLN A 131 -9.52 -3.85 -4.29
C GLN A 131 -9.78 -3.75 -2.78
N SER A 132 -8.74 -3.49 -1.99
CA SER A 132 -8.83 -3.48 -0.53
C SER A 132 -9.71 -2.35 -0.02
N MET A 133 -9.66 -1.16 -0.61
CA MET A 133 -10.52 -0.04 -0.21
C MET A 133 -11.99 -0.33 -0.49
N ALA A 134 -12.33 -0.85 -1.68
CA ALA A 134 -13.72 -1.20 -2.02
C ALA A 134 -14.29 -2.27 -1.07
N LEU A 135 -13.51 -3.32 -0.78
CA LEU A 135 -13.90 -4.39 0.12
C LEU A 135 -14.00 -3.94 1.58
N LEU A 136 -13.08 -3.09 2.02
CA LEU A 136 -13.08 -2.52 3.36
C LEU A 136 -14.27 -1.59 3.56
N TYR A 137 -14.64 -0.80 2.55
CA TYR A 137 -15.86 0.00 2.57
C TYR A 137 -17.09 -0.87 2.79
N ASN A 138 -17.23 -1.96 2.02
CA ASN A 138 -18.37 -2.86 2.11
C ASN A 138 -18.47 -3.48 3.51
N TYR A 139 -17.36 -4.02 4.01
CA TYR A 139 -17.30 -4.59 5.36
C TYR A 139 -17.64 -3.59 6.48
N LEU A 140 -17.14 -2.36 6.39
CA LEU A 140 -17.32 -1.37 7.46
C LEU A 140 -18.72 -0.78 7.51
N PHE A 141 -19.36 -0.61 6.36
CA PHE A 141 -20.61 0.15 6.25
C PHE A 141 -21.81 -0.69 5.82
N GLU A 142 -21.62 -2.00 5.62
CA GLU A 142 -22.63 -2.94 5.10
C GLU A 142 -23.30 -2.38 3.84
N ASP A 143 -22.47 -1.85 2.93
CA ASP A 143 -22.90 -1.18 1.70
C ASP A 143 -22.12 -1.75 0.51
N ASP A 144 -22.84 -2.41 -0.38
CA ASP A 144 -22.33 -3.17 -1.51
C ASP A 144 -22.20 -2.34 -2.79
N ARG A 145 -22.23 -0.99 -2.73
CA ARG A 145 -22.19 -0.14 -3.93
C ARG A 145 -21.06 -0.46 -4.90
N TYR A 146 -19.89 -0.88 -4.39
CA TYR A 146 -18.74 -1.18 -5.22
C TYR A 146 -18.77 -2.60 -5.79
N ALA A 147 -19.67 -3.46 -5.31
CA ALA A 147 -19.99 -4.75 -5.92
C ALA A 147 -21.00 -4.60 -7.08
N ALA A 148 -21.63 -3.43 -7.26
CA ALA A 148 -22.48 -3.19 -8.42
C ALA A 148 -21.66 -3.22 -9.72
N PRO A 149 -22.19 -3.79 -10.82
CA PRO A 149 -21.47 -3.88 -12.09
C PRO A 149 -20.93 -2.53 -12.56
N GLY A 150 -19.63 -2.45 -12.85
CA GLY A 150 -18.97 -1.24 -13.33
C GLY A 150 -18.76 -0.15 -12.26
N ALA A 151 -19.00 -0.42 -10.98
CA ALA A 151 -18.79 0.56 -9.93
C ALA A 151 -17.32 0.99 -9.77
N LEU A 152 -16.38 0.15 -10.22
CA LEU A 152 -14.95 0.43 -10.28
C LEU A 152 -14.54 0.62 -11.76
N THR A 153 -15.05 1.68 -12.39
CA THR A 153 -14.74 2.01 -13.79
C THR A 153 -13.62 3.03 -13.89
N PHE A 154 -12.55 2.65 -14.60
CA PHE A 154 -11.46 3.55 -14.99
C PHE A 154 -11.76 4.10 -16.37
N LYS A 155 -11.88 5.43 -16.47
CA LYS A 155 -12.22 6.09 -17.73
C LYS A 155 -11.33 7.27 -18.03
N TYR A 156 -10.91 7.40 -19.28
CA TYR A 156 -10.16 8.55 -19.75
C TYR A 156 -10.47 8.84 -21.22
N TRP A 157 -10.70 10.12 -21.50
CA TRP A 157 -10.82 10.63 -22.86
C TRP A 157 -10.21 12.03 -22.93
N SER A 158 -9.55 12.32 -24.05
CA SER A 158 -8.96 13.63 -24.33
C SER A 158 -9.21 14.01 -25.77
N PHE A 159 -9.74 15.22 -25.97
CA PHE A 159 -9.96 15.77 -27.30
C PHE A 159 -8.66 15.98 -28.10
N PHE A 160 -7.51 16.06 -27.42
CA PHE A 160 -6.21 16.21 -28.05
C PHE A 160 -5.59 14.89 -28.53
N TRP A 161 -6.01 13.74 -27.98
CA TRP A 161 -5.42 12.43 -28.30
C TRP A 161 -6.30 11.63 -29.29
N GLY A 162 -7.49 12.15 -29.61
CA GLY A 162 -8.45 11.52 -30.52
C GLY A 162 -9.00 10.19 -29.99
N GLY A 163 -9.75 9.47 -30.82
CA GLY A 163 -10.22 8.12 -30.53
C GLY A 163 -11.43 8.02 -29.59
N LYS A 164 -11.79 6.77 -29.25
CA LYS A 164 -12.87 6.45 -28.31
C LYS A 164 -12.39 6.64 -26.86
N GLU A 165 -13.32 6.89 -25.95
CA GLU A 165 -13.05 6.86 -24.51
C GLU A 165 -12.42 5.51 -24.14
N ARG A 166 -11.32 5.56 -23.40
CA ARG A 166 -10.77 4.37 -22.74
C ARG A 166 -11.65 4.10 -21.53
N ARG A 167 -12.19 2.89 -21.44
CA ARG A 167 -13.10 2.48 -20.38
C ARG A 167 -12.79 1.03 -19.99
N PHE A 168 -12.45 0.84 -18.73
CA PHE A 168 -12.16 -0.46 -18.14
C PHE A 168 -13.09 -0.64 -16.95
N GLU A 169 -14.01 -1.60 -17.04
CA GLU A 169 -15.10 -1.77 -16.08
C GLU A 169 -14.81 -2.96 -15.18
N TYR A 170 -14.80 -2.70 -13.89
CA TYR A 170 -14.72 -3.70 -12.85
C TYR A 170 -15.79 -3.43 -11.79
N ASP A 171 -16.00 -4.43 -10.96
CA ASP A 171 -16.66 -4.33 -9.68
C ASP A 171 -15.76 -4.98 -8.63
N GLN A 172 -16.16 -4.88 -7.37
CA GLN A 172 -15.40 -5.41 -6.23
C GLN A 172 -15.02 -6.89 -6.40
N ASN A 173 -15.90 -7.72 -6.98
CA ASN A 173 -15.68 -9.15 -7.12
C ASN A 173 -14.83 -9.47 -8.35
N SER A 174 -15.11 -8.84 -9.50
CA SER A 174 -14.32 -9.05 -10.71
C SER A 174 -12.89 -8.55 -10.55
N LEU A 175 -12.66 -7.42 -9.87
CA LEU A 175 -11.32 -6.96 -9.53
C LEU A 175 -10.59 -7.93 -8.60
N ASN A 176 -11.28 -8.44 -7.57
CA ASN A 176 -10.70 -9.43 -6.66
C ASN A 176 -10.30 -10.72 -7.42
N GLU A 177 -11.15 -11.19 -8.33
CA GLU A 177 -10.87 -12.34 -9.18
C GLU A 177 -9.69 -12.08 -10.13
N THR A 178 -9.60 -10.88 -10.72
CA THR A 178 -8.46 -10.48 -11.56
C THR A 178 -7.14 -10.52 -10.79
N VAL A 179 -7.10 -10.00 -9.55
CA VAL A 179 -5.88 -10.05 -8.72
C VAL A 179 -5.57 -11.50 -8.30
N TYR A 180 -6.59 -12.30 -7.99
CA TYR A 180 -6.42 -13.72 -7.66
C TYR A 180 -5.77 -14.50 -8.80
N TRP A 181 -6.28 -14.38 -10.02
CA TRP A 181 -5.73 -15.12 -11.16
C TRP A 181 -4.31 -14.68 -11.51
N GLN A 182 -3.96 -13.40 -11.34
CA GLN A 182 -2.57 -12.96 -11.48
C GLN A 182 -1.64 -13.59 -10.42
N MET A 183 -2.10 -13.75 -9.18
CA MET A 183 -1.36 -14.50 -8.16
C MET A 183 -1.16 -15.96 -8.61
N VAL A 184 -2.21 -16.63 -9.09
CA VAL A 184 -2.13 -18.01 -9.58
C VAL A 184 -1.15 -18.13 -10.75
N GLU A 185 -1.25 -17.25 -11.75
CA GLU A 185 -0.38 -17.22 -12.94
C GLU A 185 1.10 -17.01 -12.58
N SER A 186 1.38 -16.24 -11.53
CA SER A 186 2.73 -16.07 -11.00
C SER A 186 3.27 -17.29 -10.22
N GLY A 187 2.49 -18.36 -10.10
CA GLY A 187 2.79 -19.48 -9.20
C GLY A 187 2.76 -19.07 -7.73
N TYR A 188 1.92 -18.09 -7.39
CA TYR A 188 1.81 -17.48 -6.06
C TYR A 188 3.07 -16.76 -5.57
N LEU A 189 4.01 -16.40 -6.45
CA LEU A 189 5.16 -15.58 -6.06
C LEU A 189 4.76 -14.13 -5.80
N GLY A 190 3.66 -13.69 -6.39
CA GLY A 190 3.14 -12.34 -6.28
C GLY A 190 2.87 -11.75 -7.64
N VAL A 191 2.00 -10.75 -7.65
CA VAL A 191 1.76 -9.90 -8.81
C VAL A 191 2.85 -8.81 -8.85
N ALA A 192 3.32 -8.48 -10.05
CA ALA A 192 4.35 -7.48 -10.21
C ALA A 192 3.79 -6.06 -9.97
N CYS A 193 4.62 -5.15 -9.45
CA CYS A 193 4.28 -3.74 -9.37
C CYS A 193 4.55 -3.10 -10.73
N GLU A 194 5.81 -2.91 -11.08
CA GLU A 194 6.25 -2.67 -12.45
C GLU A 194 6.46 -4.01 -13.17
N PRO A 195 6.36 -4.08 -14.50
CA PRO A 195 6.61 -5.32 -15.23
C PRO A 195 7.94 -5.97 -14.81
N ASN A 196 7.91 -7.29 -14.59
CA ASN A 196 9.03 -8.10 -14.09
C ASN A 196 9.38 -7.90 -12.60
N CYS A 197 8.76 -6.97 -11.87
CA CYS A 197 9.20 -6.57 -10.53
C CYS A 197 8.20 -6.98 -9.44
N VAL A 198 8.38 -8.17 -8.84
CA VAL A 198 7.52 -8.65 -7.75
C VAL A 198 8.12 -8.26 -6.41
N PHE A 199 7.53 -7.26 -5.76
CA PHE A 199 7.94 -6.82 -4.43
C PHE A 199 7.14 -7.56 -3.35
N GLN A 200 7.82 -8.00 -2.28
CA GLN A 200 7.13 -8.62 -1.15
C GLN A 200 6.11 -7.65 -0.53
N ILE A 201 6.53 -6.41 -0.30
CA ILE A 201 5.69 -5.36 0.30
C ILE A 201 4.44 -5.10 -0.55
N CYS A 202 4.60 -5.05 -1.88
CA CYS A 202 3.51 -4.64 -2.76
C CYS A 202 2.36 -5.63 -2.86
N ASN A 203 2.60 -6.89 -2.48
CA ASN A 203 1.60 -7.94 -2.47
C ASN A 203 0.80 -7.99 -1.15
N GLN A 204 1.27 -7.31 -0.10
CA GLN A 204 0.59 -7.35 1.21
C GLN A 204 -0.79 -6.65 1.19
N PRO A 205 -0.98 -5.49 0.53
CA PRO A 205 -2.32 -4.91 0.37
C PRO A 205 -3.31 -5.83 -0.36
N ALA A 206 -2.85 -6.65 -1.31
CA ALA A 206 -3.72 -7.59 -2.03
C ALA A 206 -4.20 -8.71 -1.10
N ILE A 207 -3.32 -9.20 -0.22
CA ILE A 207 -3.66 -10.18 0.82
C ILE A 207 -4.70 -9.60 1.79
N LEU A 208 -4.58 -8.31 2.16
CA LEU A 208 -5.66 -7.63 2.90
C LEU A 208 -6.97 -7.67 2.11
N GLY A 209 -6.92 -7.34 0.81
CA GLY A 209 -8.05 -7.46 -0.11
C GLY A 209 -8.72 -8.84 -0.03
N PHE A 210 -7.98 -9.93 -0.25
CA PHE A 210 -8.54 -11.28 -0.18
C PHE A 210 -9.18 -11.61 1.17
N ARG A 211 -8.57 -11.16 2.28
CA ARG A 211 -9.15 -11.36 3.63
C ARG A 211 -10.47 -10.61 3.80
N MET A 212 -10.54 -9.38 3.29
CA MET A 212 -11.79 -8.61 3.33
C MET A 212 -12.85 -9.23 2.41
N HIS A 213 -12.46 -9.76 1.26
CA HIS A 213 -13.34 -10.51 0.36
C HIS A 213 -13.95 -11.74 1.03
N ASP A 214 -13.15 -12.51 1.76
CA ASP A 214 -13.65 -13.67 2.51
C ASP A 214 -14.67 -13.26 3.58
N LEU A 215 -14.42 -12.15 4.28
CA LEU A 215 -15.35 -11.61 5.29
C LEU A 215 -16.67 -11.12 4.69
N VAL A 216 -16.62 -10.46 3.53
CA VAL A 216 -17.81 -9.90 2.86
C VAL A 216 -18.62 -10.99 2.16
N ASN A 217 -17.97 -11.94 1.50
CA ASN A 217 -18.62 -12.90 0.60
C ASN A 217 -18.72 -14.34 1.17
N GLY A 218 -18.24 -14.59 2.39
CA GLY A 218 -18.26 -15.93 3.00
C GLY A 218 -17.40 -16.95 2.26
N ARG A 219 -16.21 -16.53 1.82
CA ARG A 219 -15.25 -17.34 1.05
C ARG A 219 -14.01 -17.69 1.89
N SER A 220 -13.02 -18.36 1.29
CA SER A 220 -11.76 -18.75 1.93
C SER A 220 -10.55 -18.60 1.00
N VAL A 221 -10.57 -17.58 0.13
CA VAL A 221 -9.52 -17.31 -0.86
C VAL A 221 -8.22 -16.88 -0.17
N ALA A 222 -8.30 -16.11 0.91
CA ALA A 222 -7.13 -15.57 1.59
C ALA A 222 -6.21 -16.67 2.14
N ALA A 223 -6.79 -17.71 2.74
CA ALA A 223 -6.02 -18.83 3.29
C ALA A 223 -5.23 -19.56 2.20
N GLU A 224 -5.88 -19.87 1.07
CA GLU A 224 -5.23 -20.47 -0.10
C GLU A 224 -4.09 -19.58 -0.60
N VAL A 225 -4.34 -18.29 -0.81
CA VAL A 225 -3.33 -17.35 -1.30
C VAL A 225 -2.14 -17.28 -0.33
N THR A 226 -2.37 -17.16 0.98
CA THR A 226 -1.27 -17.06 1.95
C THR A 226 -0.47 -18.34 2.08
N ASP A 227 -1.13 -19.51 2.06
CA ASP A 227 -0.45 -20.81 2.13
C ASP A 227 0.40 -21.06 0.88
N ALA A 228 -0.16 -20.77 -0.29
CA ALA A 228 0.53 -20.91 -1.56
C ALA A 228 1.66 -19.89 -1.70
N TYR A 229 1.46 -18.63 -1.27
CA TYR A 229 2.49 -17.60 -1.22
C TYR A 229 3.62 -17.97 -0.23
N GLN A 230 3.27 -18.57 0.92
CA GLN A 230 4.26 -19.08 1.87
C GLN A 230 5.14 -20.16 1.26
N LYS A 231 4.51 -21.12 0.58
CA LYS A 231 5.18 -22.21 -0.13
C LYS A 231 6.02 -21.72 -1.31
N ALA A 232 5.49 -20.81 -2.13
CA ALA A 232 6.20 -20.28 -3.29
C ALA A 232 7.49 -19.54 -2.89
N TRP A 233 7.43 -18.76 -1.81
CA TRP A 233 8.60 -18.04 -1.29
C TRP A 233 9.57 -18.89 -0.47
N SER A 234 9.21 -20.12 -0.07
CA SER A 234 10.10 -20.95 0.76
C SER A 234 11.38 -21.38 0.03
N GLN A 235 11.34 -21.45 -1.30
CA GLN A 235 12.52 -21.77 -2.12
C GLN A 235 13.52 -20.60 -2.22
N PHE A 236 13.08 -19.38 -1.92
CA PHE A 236 13.88 -18.15 -2.06
C PHE A 236 14.29 -17.55 -0.70
N GLY A 237 13.44 -17.76 0.31
CA GLY A 237 13.56 -17.08 1.59
C GLY A 237 12.93 -15.68 1.56
N ARG A 238 12.43 -15.24 2.72
CA ARG A 238 11.83 -13.91 2.90
C ARG A 238 12.83 -12.85 3.32
N LEU A 239 13.97 -13.29 3.87
CA LEU A 239 15.02 -12.41 4.40
C LEU A 239 16.30 -12.61 3.58
N GLY A 240 17.06 -11.53 3.45
CA GLY A 240 18.44 -11.58 2.97
C GLY A 240 19.39 -12.10 4.05
N ALA A 241 20.65 -12.28 3.70
CA ALA A 241 21.69 -12.75 4.63
C ALA A 241 21.92 -11.80 5.82
N ASN A 242 21.50 -10.53 5.69
CA ASN A 242 21.56 -9.51 6.73
C ASN A 242 20.34 -9.53 7.69
N GLY A 243 19.38 -10.44 7.49
CA GLY A 243 18.19 -10.55 8.34
C GLY A 243 17.06 -9.57 8.02
N HIS A 244 17.23 -8.72 7.00
CA HIS A 244 16.20 -7.79 6.52
C HIS A 244 15.37 -8.41 5.39
N TYR A 245 14.17 -7.90 5.11
CA TYR A 245 13.30 -8.50 4.10
C TYR A 245 13.94 -8.42 2.70
N ASN A 246 13.79 -9.48 1.91
CA ASN A 246 14.06 -9.39 0.48
C ASN A 246 13.08 -8.38 -0.13
N MET A 247 13.58 -7.39 -0.86
CA MET A 247 12.72 -6.32 -1.39
C MET A 247 11.85 -6.82 -2.54
N MET A 248 12.51 -7.42 -3.54
CA MET A 248 11.85 -7.84 -4.78
C MET A 248 12.47 -9.08 -5.39
N MET A 249 11.74 -9.66 -6.33
CA MET A 249 12.19 -10.69 -7.24
C MET A 249 11.91 -10.27 -8.69
N ALA A 250 12.88 -10.53 -9.56
CA ALA A 250 12.69 -10.44 -11.01
C ALA A 250 11.94 -11.69 -11.51
N GLN A 251 10.76 -11.54 -12.12
CA GLN A 251 9.93 -12.70 -12.52
C GLN A 251 10.58 -13.59 -13.58
N ASP A 252 11.31 -13.01 -14.52
CA ASP A 252 11.90 -13.72 -15.64
C ASP A 252 13.09 -14.61 -15.26
N THR A 253 13.88 -14.16 -14.29
CA THR A 253 15.12 -14.80 -13.84
C THR A 253 14.98 -15.46 -12.47
N HIS A 254 13.89 -15.17 -11.75
CA HIS A 254 13.70 -15.47 -10.33
C HIS A 254 14.84 -14.93 -9.44
N ALA A 255 15.55 -13.89 -9.91
CA ALA A 255 16.63 -13.28 -9.15
C ALA A 255 16.03 -12.45 -8.01
N VAL A 256 16.38 -12.83 -6.78
CA VAL A 256 15.98 -12.12 -5.56
C VAL A 256 16.94 -10.95 -5.33
N ARG A 257 16.38 -9.82 -4.93
CA ARG A 257 17.13 -8.65 -4.46
C ARG A 257 16.83 -8.42 -2.99
N ASP A 258 17.86 -8.55 -2.19
CA ASP A 258 17.82 -8.28 -0.76
C ASP A 258 17.77 -6.77 -0.47
N ASN A 259 17.37 -6.43 0.75
CA ASN A 259 17.52 -5.08 1.29
C ASN A 259 19.01 -4.84 1.65
N ALA A 260 19.87 -4.68 0.63
CA ALA A 260 21.32 -4.59 0.79
C ALA A 260 21.84 -3.25 1.34
N GLY A 261 21.02 -2.20 1.29
CA GLY A 261 21.31 -0.89 1.89
C GLY A 261 20.50 -0.70 3.16
N PRO A 262 20.61 0.45 3.84
CA PRO A 262 19.54 0.82 4.76
C PRO A 262 18.35 1.32 3.93
N ALA A 263 17.36 0.45 3.69
CA ALA A 263 16.03 0.84 3.28
C ALA A 263 15.02 0.50 4.39
N PRO A 264 14.91 1.32 5.46
CA PRO A 264 13.99 1.07 6.57
C PRO A 264 12.54 0.92 6.11
N TRP A 265 12.11 1.70 5.10
CA TRP A 265 10.77 1.60 4.53
C TRP A 265 10.45 0.19 4.06
N ALA A 266 11.42 -0.54 3.49
CA ALA A 266 11.19 -1.88 2.94
C ALA A 266 10.79 -2.84 4.06
N ASP A 267 11.51 -2.83 5.18
CA ASP A 267 11.18 -3.68 6.31
C ASP A 267 9.94 -3.20 7.04
N ALA A 268 9.86 -1.90 7.32
CA ALA A 268 8.83 -1.35 8.17
C ALA A 268 7.45 -1.42 7.50
N TRP A 269 7.37 -1.13 6.21
CA TRP A 269 6.14 -1.28 5.46
C TRP A 269 5.75 -2.75 5.28
N CYS A 270 6.72 -3.62 4.89
CA CYS A 270 6.46 -5.04 4.75
C CYS A 270 5.95 -5.65 6.05
N GLY A 271 6.68 -5.44 7.14
CA GLY A 271 6.39 -5.98 8.46
C GLY A 271 5.06 -5.48 9.00
N THR A 272 4.74 -4.20 8.81
CA THR A 272 3.42 -3.63 9.19
C THR A 272 2.29 -4.46 8.56
N LEU A 273 2.32 -4.64 7.24
CA LEU A 273 1.20 -5.30 6.56
C LEU A 273 1.25 -6.82 6.71
N MET A 274 2.44 -7.44 6.62
CA MET A 274 2.58 -8.89 6.69
C MET A 274 2.18 -9.45 8.07
N ASN A 275 2.23 -8.64 9.14
CA ASN A 275 1.77 -9.05 10.46
C ASN A 275 0.30 -9.50 10.48
N MET A 276 -0.52 -9.06 9.52
CA MET A 276 -1.94 -9.42 9.43
C MET A 276 -2.17 -10.93 9.21
N TRP A 277 -1.19 -11.64 8.63
CA TRP A 277 -1.34 -13.05 8.26
C TRP A 277 -0.13 -13.91 8.64
N ASN A 278 1.09 -13.35 8.70
CA ASN A 278 2.31 -14.06 9.10
C ASN A 278 2.86 -13.52 10.43
N ARG A 279 1.97 -13.40 11.41
CA ARG A 279 2.22 -12.72 12.70
C ARG A 279 3.48 -13.19 13.41
N ASP A 280 3.65 -14.50 13.59
CA ASP A 280 4.74 -15.05 14.41
C ASP A 280 6.11 -14.77 13.76
N PHE A 281 6.18 -14.91 12.43
CA PHE A 281 7.37 -14.57 11.68
C PHE A 281 7.72 -13.09 11.80
N VAL A 282 6.76 -12.18 11.59
CA VAL A 282 7.04 -10.74 11.70
C VAL A 282 7.49 -10.39 13.11
N ARG A 283 6.77 -10.87 14.13
CA ARG A 283 7.06 -10.55 15.53
C ARG A 283 8.38 -11.12 16.03
N SER A 284 8.83 -12.27 15.52
CA SER A 284 10.13 -12.83 15.91
C SER A 284 11.31 -12.05 15.34
N HIS A 285 11.14 -11.37 14.19
CA HIS A 285 12.22 -10.63 13.52
C HIS A 285 12.20 -9.13 13.82
N TYR A 286 11.03 -8.55 14.11
CA TYR A 286 10.85 -7.13 14.39
C TYR A 286 11.89 -6.54 15.35
N PRO A 287 12.16 -7.13 16.55
CA PRO A 287 13.06 -6.50 17.51
C PRO A 287 14.48 -6.30 16.97
N ALA A 288 14.98 -7.22 16.14
CA ALA A 288 16.29 -7.07 15.51
C ALA A 288 16.24 -6.01 14.41
N GLN A 289 15.31 -6.17 13.47
CA GLN A 289 15.20 -5.33 12.28
C GLN A 289 14.95 -3.85 12.63
N ILE A 290 14.02 -3.54 13.54
CA ILE A 290 13.73 -2.14 13.89
C ILE A 290 14.92 -1.46 14.57
N ARG A 291 15.66 -2.17 15.44
CA ARG A 291 16.83 -1.62 16.13
C ARG A 291 17.93 -1.21 15.18
N ASP A 292 18.13 -1.94 14.08
CA ASP A 292 19.14 -1.63 13.08
C ASP A 292 18.85 -0.30 12.35
N TRP A 293 17.57 0.10 12.31
CA TRP A 293 17.11 1.33 11.66
C TRP A 293 16.99 2.53 12.60
N LEU A 294 16.83 2.30 13.90
CA LEU A 294 16.67 3.39 14.86
C LEU A 294 17.99 4.09 15.16
N VAL A 295 17.90 5.40 15.37
CA VAL A 295 19.00 6.23 15.86
C VAL A 295 18.53 6.90 17.15
N GLU A 296 19.23 6.63 18.24
CA GLU A 296 18.94 7.25 19.53
C GLU A 296 19.35 8.73 19.52
N GLY A 297 18.37 9.59 19.77
CA GLY A 297 18.56 11.01 20.02
C GLY A 297 18.76 11.31 21.50
N ARG A 298 18.77 12.60 21.84
CA ARG A 298 18.76 13.04 23.25
C ARG A 298 17.36 12.86 23.85
N ASP A 299 17.30 12.69 25.17
CA ASP A 299 16.05 12.66 25.94
C ASP A 299 15.03 11.56 25.56
N GLY A 300 15.50 10.46 24.96
CA GLY A 300 14.65 9.34 24.56
C GLY A 300 13.93 9.53 23.22
N ALA A 301 14.21 10.61 22.47
CA ALA A 301 13.74 10.75 21.09
C ALA A 301 14.45 9.73 20.19
N LEU A 302 13.73 9.17 19.22
CA LEU A 302 14.24 8.21 18.24
C LEU A 302 14.04 8.76 16.83
N SER A 303 15.07 8.69 15.99
CA SER A 303 14.94 8.93 14.55
C SER A 303 15.24 7.66 13.76
N VAL A 304 15.11 7.73 12.43
CA VAL A 304 15.32 6.61 11.53
C VAL A 304 16.50 6.88 10.61
N ARG A 305 17.38 5.90 10.46
CA ARG A 305 18.54 5.95 9.57
C ARG A 305 18.12 5.75 8.12
N SER A 306 17.72 6.84 7.47
CA SER A 306 17.60 6.89 6.01
C SER A 306 18.99 7.01 5.37
N ALA A 307 19.18 6.44 4.18
CA ALA A 307 20.34 6.72 3.34
C ALA A 307 19.94 7.42 2.05
N ASP A 308 20.88 8.20 1.52
CA ASP A 308 20.78 8.68 0.16
C ASP A 308 20.77 7.49 -0.81
N ARG A 309 19.81 7.50 -1.73
CA ARG A 309 19.78 6.51 -2.80
C ARG A 309 21.02 6.65 -3.67
N PRO A 310 21.66 5.53 -4.07
CA PRO A 310 22.75 5.58 -5.03
C PRO A 310 22.25 6.15 -6.36
N LEU A 311 23.18 6.71 -7.15
CA LEU A 311 22.87 7.15 -8.50
C LEU A 311 22.39 5.97 -9.34
N ILE A 312 21.29 6.14 -10.05
CA ILE A 312 20.76 5.14 -10.98
C ILE A 312 21.12 5.60 -12.39
N MET A 313 21.97 4.83 -13.06
CA MET A 313 22.52 5.21 -14.38
C MET A 313 23.13 6.64 -14.40
N GLY A 314 23.79 7.03 -13.30
CA GLY A 314 24.40 8.36 -13.15
C GLY A 314 23.40 9.48 -12.82
N GLN A 315 22.11 9.18 -12.66
CA GLN A 315 21.08 10.16 -12.32
C GLN A 315 20.75 10.13 -10.82
N LYS A 316 20.51 11.31 -10.25
CA LYS A 316 19.97 11.44 -8.89
C LYS A 316 18.48 11.13 -8.92
N VAL A 317 18.06 10.17 -8.11
CA VAL A 317 16.63 9.87 -7.91
C VAL A 317 16.07 10.86 -6.89
N ILE A 318 14.99 11.55 -7.24
CA ILE A 318 14.23 12.41 -6.33
C ILE A 318 12.94 11.67 -6.00
N ASN A 319 12.78 11.27 -4.75
CA ASN A 319 11.67 10.47 -4.30
C ASN A 319 11.35 10.70 -2.81
N ASP A 320 10.14 10.36 -2.42
CA ASP A 320 9.77 10.09 -1.03
C ASP A 320 9.91 8.59 -0.72
N ASP A 321 10.73 8.28 0.28
CA ASP A 321 10.87 6.93 0.87
C ASP A 321 10.02 6.76 2.14
N SER A 322 9.67 7.88 2.80
CA SER A 322 8.83 7.91 4.00
C SER A 322 9.31 6.98 5.14
N ASP A 323 10.61 6.70 5.23
CA ASP A 323 11.22 5.76 6.18
C ASP A 323 10.74 5.98 7.62
N PHE A 324 10.74 7.23 8.08
CA PHE A 324 10.29 7.60 9.41
C PHE A 324 8.81 7.25 9.65
N GLY A 325 7.95 7.60 8.69
CA GLY A 325 6.52 7.30 8.77
C GLY A 325 6.25 5.80 8.79
N TRP A 326 6.98 5.03 7.99
CA TRP A 326 6.87 3.57 7.99
C TRP A 326 7.34 2.94 9.29
N ALA A 327 8.48 3.38 9.84
CA ALA A 327 8.96 2.88 11.13
C ALA A 327 7.98 3.15 12.27
N ALA A 328 7.38 4.36 12.31
CA ALA A 328 6.35 4.70 13.29
C ALA A 328 5.11 3.83 13.14
N THR A 329 4.66 3.61 11.90
CA THR A 329 3.52 2.73 11.60
C THR A 329 3.80 1.29 12.04
N TRP A 330 5.02 0.80 11.82
CA TRP A 330 5.40 -0.56 12.21
C TRP A 330 5.49 -0.73 13.72
N ALA A 331 6.08 0.24 14.43
CA ALA A 331 6.10 0.25 15.89
C ALA A 331 4.67 0.25 16.48
N SER A 332 3.77 1.04 15.90
CA SER A 332 2.36 1.04 16.26
C SER A 332 1.71 -0.34 16.05
N GLU A 333 1.93 -0.98 14.89
CA GLU A 333 1.37 -2.30 14.58
C GLU A 333 1.90 -3.41 15.51
N MET A 334 3.15 -3.30 15.95
CA MET A 334 3.75 -4.26 16.89
C MET A 334 3.26 -4.08 18.33
N GLY A 335 2.69 -2.91 18.65
CA GLY A 335 2.40 -2.50 20.03
C GLY A 335 3.66 -2.08 20.79
N ASP A 336 4.72 -1.67 20.08
CA ASP A 336 5.95 -1.16 20.68
C ASP A 336 5.78 0.31 21.07
N HIS A 337 5.14 0.52 22.22
CA HIS A 337 4.86 1.86 22.75
C HIS A 337 6.12 2.67 23.05
N ALA A 338 7.24 2.02 23.40
CA ALA A 338 8.48 2.71 23.72
C ALA A 338 9.11 3.29 22.44
N THR A 339 9.23 2.47 21.39
CA THR A 339 9.74 2.94 20.10
C THR A 339 8.80 3.97 19.47
N LEU A 340 7.48 3.74 19.50
CA LEU A 340 6.50 4.68 18.95
C LEU A 340 6.58 6.04 19.65
N ALA A 341 6.59 6.07 20.99
CA ALA A 341 6.69 7.33 21.73
C ALA A 341 8.01 8.06 21.46
N GLY A 342 9.13 7.34 21.33
CA GLY A 342 10.41 7.93 20.95
C GLY A 342 10.39 8.56 19.56
N LEU A 343 9.76 7.89 18.58
CA LEU A 343 9.57 8.43 17.23
C LEU A 343 8.64 9.66 17.27
N GLU A 344 7.47 9.57 17.89
CA GLU A 344 6.55 10.72 18.02
C GLU A 344 7.21 11.93 18.70
N LEU A 345 8.03 11.70 19.73
CA LEU A 345 8.81 12.75 20.39
C LEU A 345 9.83 13.40 19.45
N HIS A 346 10.46 12.63 18.55
CA HIS A 346 11.34 13.19 17.53
C HIS A 346 10.58 14.03 16.52
N ALA A 347 9.45 13.52 16.02
CA ALA A 347 8.61 14.24 15.07
C ALA A 347 8.17 15.59 15.64
N ASP A 348 7.62 15.61 16.87
CA ASP A 348 7.16 16.83 17.55
C ASP A 348 8.24 17.90 17.72
N ARG A 349 9.51 17.50 17.81
CA ARG A 349 10.63 18.42 18.09
C ARG A 349 11.37 18.88 16.84
N TYR A 350 11.43 18.05 15.81
CA TYR A 350 12.40 18.22 14.71
C TYR A 350 11.78 18.15 13.31
N MET A 351 10.49 17.84 13.19
CA MET A 351 9.76 17.75 11.93
C MET A 351 8.55 18.70 11.96
#